data_AF-A0A963VA16-F1
#
_entry.id   AF-A0A963VA16-F1
#
_cell.length_a   1.000
_cell.length_b   1.000
_cell.length_c   1.000
_cell.angle_alpha   90.00
_cell.angle_beta   90.00
_cell.angle_gamma   90.00
#
_symmetry.space_group_name_H-M   'P 1'
#
loop_
_entity.id
_entity.type
_entity.pdbx_description
1 polymer ?
#
loop_
_entity_poly.entity_id
_entity_poly.type
_entity_poly.pdbx_seq_one_letter_code
_entity_poly.pdbx_strand_id
1 'polypeptide(L)'
;MTARAPFLCLGPGAAARAQADAIRALGGSAVPVEGTLAPQALTSLSGFAGALWWGDEDQARAYATALAARQGPILPLITAMPDLGHVVLERHVCVDTTASGGNAALLAEAGAA
;
A
#
# COMPACT_ATOMS: atom_id res chain seq x y z
N MET A 1 -5.51 -11.86 0.77
CA MET A 1 -4.56 -10.73 0.97
C MET A 1 -5.32 -9.61 1.65
N THR A 2 -4.73 -8.95 2.64
CA THR A 2 -5.38 -7.82 3.33
C THR A 2 -4.94 -6.53 2.64
N ALA A 3 -5.88 -5.77 2.10
CA ALA A 3 -5.58 -4.47 1.49
C ALA A 3 -5.11 -3.48 2.57
N ARG A 4 -4.18 -2.59 2.21
CA ARG A 4 -3.88 -1.41 3.04
C ARG A 4 -5.06 -0.43 3.00
N ALA A 5 -4.99 0.61 3.83
CA ALA A 5 -5.92 1.73 3.74
C ALA A 5 -5.94 2.34 2.31
N PRO A 6 -6.97 3.09 1.93
CA PRO A 6 -7.10 3.59 0.56
C PRO A 6 -5.92 4.45 0.10
N PHE A 7 -5.67 4.44 -1.21
CA PHE A 7 -4.69 5.31 -1.87
C PHE A 7 -5.38 6.52 -2.51
N LEU A 8 -4.85 7.71 -2.26
CA LEU A 8 -5.29 8.93 -2.94
C LEU A 8 -4.72 8.95 -4.36
N CYS A 9 -5.58 9.01 -5.38
CA CYS A 9 -5.17 9.08 -6.77
C CYS A 9 -5.28 10.54 -7.23
N LEU A 10 -4.15 11.23 -7.25
CA LEU A 10 -4.06 12.68 -7.41
C LEU A 10 -3.67 13.10 -8.83
N GLY A 11 -3.47 12.15 -9.76
CA GLY A 11 -2.95 12.42 -11.10
C GLY A 11 -3.79 13.43 -11.90
N PRO A 12 -3.16 14.24 -12.76
CA PRO A 12 -3.87 15.28 -13.52
C PRO A 12 -4.84 14.68 -14.54
N GLY A 13 -6.03 15.26 -14.65
CA GLY A 13 -7.04 14.86 -15.63
C GLY A 13 -7.41 13.37 -15.55
N ALA A 14 -7.26 12.65 -16.66
CA ALA A 14 -7.59 11.23 -16.74
C ALA A 14 -6.64 10.32 -15.92
N ALA A 15 -5.48 10.83 -15.48
CA ALA A 15 -4.50 10.03 -14.75
C ALA A 15 -5.03 9.60 -13.37
N ALA A 16 -5.80 10.43 -12.66
CA ALA A 16 -6.42 10.03 -11.39
C ALA A 16 -7.30 8.78 -11.54
N ARG A 17 -8.01 8.65 -12.66
CA ARG A 17 -8.82 7.46 -12.94
C ARG A 17 -7.95 6.24 -13.23
N ALA A 18 -6.94 6.38 -14.08
CA ALA A 18 -6.02 5.30 -14.42
C ALA A 18 -5.25 4.78 -13.19
N GLN A 19 -4.83 5.68 -12.29
CA GLN A 19 -4.25 5.34 -10.99
C GLN A 19 -5.20 4.52 -10.13
N ALA A 20 -6.46 4.94 -10.04
CA ALA A 20 -7.46 4.24 -9.25
C ALA A 20 -7.74 2.83 -9.81
N ASP A 21 -7.76 2.69 -11.13
CA ASP A 21 -7.94 1.39 -11.79
C ASP A 21 -6.71 0.48 -11.57
N ALA A 22 -5.49 1.02 -11.60
CA ALA A 22 -4.27 0.26 -11.28
C ALA A 22 -4.27 -0.26 -9.83
N ILE A 23 -4.68 0.57 -8.85
CA ILE A 23 -4.78 0.15 -7.44
C ILE A 23 -5.85 -0.92 -7.25
N ARG A 24 -7.02 -0.77 -7.90
CA ARG A 24 -8.11 -1.76 -7.81
C ARG A 24 -7.73 -3.09 -8.45
N ALA A 25 -6.97 -3.07 -9.55
CA ALA A 25 -6.47 -4.29 -10.20
C ALA A 25 -5.55 -5.11 -9.27
N LEU A 26 -4.88 -4.46 -8.33
CA LEU A 26 -4.04 -5.08 -7.30
C LEU A 26 -4.82 -5.51 -6.05
N GLY A 27 -6.16 -5.39 -6.05
CA GLY A 27 -7.02 -5.69 -4.90
C GLY A 27 -7.04 -4.60 -3.82
N GLY A 28 -6.56 -3.40 -4.14
CA GLY A 28 -6.54 -2.24 -3.25
C GLY A 28 -7.81 -1.40 -3.28
N SER A 29 -7.86 -0.43 -2.36
CA SER A 29 -8.87 0.64 -2.35
C SER A 29 -8.27 1.95 -2.85
N ALA A 30 -9.00 2.65 -3.70
CA ALA A 30 -8.54 3.89 -4.35
C ALA A 30 -9.58 4.99 -4.26
N VAL A 31 -9.11 6.19 -3.94
CA VAL A 31 -9.88 7.43 -3.89
C VAL A 31 -9.36 8.36 -4.98
N PRO A 32 -9.97 8.36 -6.18
CA PRO A 32 -9.67 9.36 -7.20
C PRO A 32 -10.14 10.72 -6.72
N VAL A 33 -9.24 11.70 -6.78
CA VAL A 33 -9.57 13.09 -6.47
C VAL A 33 -9.89 13.81 -7.77
N GLU A 34 -11.06 14.45 -7.82
CA GLU A 34 -11.43 15.31 -8.93
C GLU A 34 -10.70 16.66 -8.80
N GLY A 35 -10.09 17.11 -9.90
CA GLY A 35 -9.34 18.37 -9.93
C GLY A 35 -7.98 18.26 -9.22
N THR A 36 -7.53 19.37 -8.65
CA THR A 36 -6.20 19.46 -8.01
C THR A 36 -6.36 19.59 -6.50
N LEU A 37 -5.72 18.67 -5.76
CA LEU A 37 -5.61 18.77 -4.31
C LEU A 37 -4.43 19.66 -3.95
N ALA A 38 -4.64 20.66 -3.08
CA ALA A 38 -3.52 21.44 -2.55
C ALA A 38 -2.59 20.53 -1.74
N PRO A 39 -1.25 20.57 -1.93
CA PRO A 39 -0.32 19.71 -1.19
C PRO A 39 -0.48 19.80 0.32
N GLN A 40 -0.78 20.97 0.85
CA GLN A 40 -0.98 21.21 2.28
C GLN A 40 -2.17 20.43 2.85
N ALA A 41 -3.16 20.05 2.03
CA ALA A 41 -4.25 19.19 2.50
C ALA A 41 -3.73 17.81 2.92
N LEU A 42 -2.65 17.32 2.30
CA LEU A 42 -2.03 16.04 2.68
C LEU A 42 -1.40 16.07 4.07
N THR A 43 -1.20 17.22 4.71
CA THR A 43 -0.65 17.26 6.08
C THR A 43 -1.71 16.96 7.13
N SER A 44 -2.99 17.23 6.83
CA SER A 44 -4.10 17.11 7.80
C SER A 44 -5.02 15.92 7.53
N LEU A 45 -5.10 15.44 6.29
CA LEU A 45 -5.92 14.27 5.95
C LEU A 45 -5.46 13.01 6.70
N SER A 46 -6.36 12.08 6.95
CA SER A 46 -6.05 10.81 7.62
C SER A 46 -6.79 9.65 6.96
N GLY A 47 -6.45 8.42 7.33
CA GLY A 47 -7.12 7.22 6.83
C GLY A 47 -6.69 6.76 5.43
N PHE A 48 -5.52 7.16 4.94
CA PHE A 48 -4.97 6.71 3.65
C PHE A 48 -3.58 6.09 3.81
N ALA A 49 -3.21 5.18 2.89
CA ALA A 49 -1.95 4.43 2.94
C ALA A 49 -0.84 5.01 2.07
N GLY A 50 -1.15 5.99 1.22
CA GLY A 50 -0.23 6.64 0.30
C GLY A 50 -0.99 7.46 -0.75
N ALA A 51 -0.25 8.14 -1.61
CA ALA A 51 -0.79 8.89 -2.73
C ALA A 51 -0.08 8.52 -4.03
N LEU A 52 -0.79 8.63 -5.16
CA LEU A 52 -0.26 8.45 -6.50
C LEU A 52 -0.27 9.79 -7.23
N TRP A 53 0.82 10.11 -7.92
CA TRP A 53 0.92 11.30 -8.77
C TRP A 53 1.68 10.99 -10.06
N TRP A 54 0.99 11.08 -11.19
CA TRP A 54 1.55 10.86 -12.53
C TRP A 54 1.48 12.16 -13.34
N GLY A 55 2.15 13.19 -12.83
CA GLY A 55 2.25 14.51 -13.47
C GLY A 55 3.67 15.06 -13.39
N ASP A 56 3.80 16.38 -13.28
CA ASP A 56 5.11 17.05 -13.27
C ASP A 56 5.88 16.86 -11.94
N GLU A 57 7.19 17.11 -12.01
CA GLU A 57 8.11 16.91 -10.88
C GLU A 57 7.96 17.95 -9.77
N ASP A 58 7.56 19.18 -10.10
CA ASP A 58 7.43 20.26 -9.12
C ASP A 58 6.28 19.97 -8.16
N GLN A 59 5.13 19.58 -8.71
CA GLN A 59 3.97 19.17 -7.93
C GLN A 59 4.24 17.84 -7.20
N ALA A 60 4.96 16.90 -7.83
CA ALA A 60 5.38 15.67 -7.16
C ALA A 60 6.20 15.98 -5.90
N ARG A 61 7.16 16.90 -6.02
CA ARG A 61 7.99 17.35 -4.90
C ARG A 61 7.19 18.04 -3.81
N ALA A 62 6.19 18.85 -4.19
CA ALA A 62 5.30 19.50 -3.24
C ALA A 62 4.47 18.47 -2.45
N TYR A 63 3.91 17.46 -3.12
CA TYR A 63 3.19 16.36 -2.45
C TYR A 63 4.11 15.53 -1.55
N ALA A 64 5.30 15.16 -2.02
CA ALA A 64 6.27 14.41 -1.23
C ALA A 64 6.68 15.17 0.04
N THR A 65 6.94 16.47 -0.08
CA THR A 65 7.26 17.35 1.06
C THR A 65 6.11 17.42 2.06
N ALA A 66 4.87 17.56 1.58
CA ALA A 66 3.70 17.60 2.45
C ALA A 66 3.47 16.26 3.17
N LEU A 67 3.65 15.12 2.49
CA LEU A 67 3.54 13.80 3.09
C LEU A 67 4.64 13.58 4.15
N ALA A 68 5.86 14.05 3.91
CA ALA A 68 6.96 13.95 4.86
C ALA A 68 6.76 14.81 6.11
N ALA A 69 5.99 15.90 6.03
CA ALA A 69 5.67 16.77 7.17
C ALA A 69 4.57 16.20 8.10
N ARG A 70 3.95 15.08 7.74
CA ARG A 70 2.89 14.44 8.53
C ARG A 70 3.45 13.81 9.80
N GLN A 71 2.63 13.78 10.84
CA GLN A 71 2.89 12.95 12.02
C GLN A 71 2.35 11.53 11.77
N GLY A 72 3.04 10.52 12.32
CA GLY A 72 2.64 9.12 12.21
C GLY A 72 3.41 8.37 11.11
N PRO A 73 2.77 7.36 10.46
CA PRO A 73 3.43 6.53 9.46
C PRO A 73 3.95 7.35 8.26
N ILE A 74 5.12 6.96 7.75
CA ILE A 74 5.66 7.51 6.50
C ILE A 74 4.81 6.98 5.34
N LEU A 75 4.07 7.87 4.68
CA LEU A 75 3.20 7.52 3.57
C LEU A 75 3.93 7.77 2.24
N PRO A 76 3.98 6.79 1.32
CA PRO A 76 4.67 6.93 0.05
C PRO A 76 3.89 7.85 -0.90
N LEU A 77 4.65 8.61 -1.70
CA LEU A 77 4.20 9.14 -2.99
C LEU A 77 4.69 8.20 -4.08
N ILE A 78 3.75 7.60 -4.82
CA ILE A 78 4.05 6.68 -5.92
C ILE A 78 3.90 7.46 -7.22
N THR A 79 5.03 7.69 -7.90
CA THR A 79 5.08 8.41 -9.18
C THR A 79 5.18 7.49 -10.40
N ALA A 80 5.26 6.18 -10.17
CA ALA A 80 5.29 5.13 -11.19
C ALA A 80 4.04 4.24 -11.11
N MET A 81 4.01 3.16 -11.88
CA MET A 81 2.98 2.12 -11.73
C MET A 81 3.10 1.44 -10.36
N PRO A 82 2.00 1.33 -9.58
CA PRO A 82 2.02 0.62 -8.31
C PRO A 82 2.17 -0.89 -8.54
N ASP A 83 2.66 -1.58 -7.51
CA ASP A 83 2.73 -3.04 -7.43
C ASP A 83 2.03 -3.56 -6.17
N LEU A 84 2.00 -4.89 -6.00
CA LEU A 84 1.38 -5.51 -4.83
C LEU A 84 1.99 -5.05 -3.50
N GLY A 85 3.31 -4.86 -3.44
CA GLY A 85 4.02 -4.44 -2.22
C GLY A 85 3.58 -3.04 -1.74
N HIS A 86 3.15 -2.18 -2.66
CA HIS A 86 2.53 -0.92 -2.30
C HIS A 86 1.13 -1.11 -1.69
N VAL A 87 0.33 -2.01 -2.25
CA VAL A 87 -1.14 -2.02 -2.08
C VAL A 87 -1.63 -2.93 -0.95
N VAL A 88 -0.93 -4.03 -0.67
CA VAL A 88 -1.36 -5.04 0.31
C VAL A 88 -0.49 -5.04 1.55
N LEU A 89 -1.02 -5.59 2.64
CA LEU A 89 -0.24 -5.90 3.84
C LEU A 89 0.45 -7.25 3.66
N GLU A 90 1.77 -7.24 3.79
CA GLU A 90 2.55 -8.47 3.95
C GLU A 90 2.41 -9.00 5.38
N ARG A 91 2.21 -10.31 5.52
CA ARG A 91 2.11 -10.98 6.81
C ARG A 91 2.90 -12.28 6.79
N HIS A 92 3.95 -12.34 7.61
CA HIS A 92 4.67 -13.58 7.88
C HIS A 92 4.03 -14.33 9.05
N VAL A 93 3.84 -15.64 8.90
CA VAL A 93 3.34 -16.51 9.97
C VAL A 93 4.32 -17.68 10.10
N CYS A 94 4.97 -17.77 11.26
CA CYS A 94 5.80 -18.90 11.63
C CYS A 94 5.05 -19.72 12.68
N VAL A 95 4.85 -21.00 12.40
CA VAL A 95 4.17 -21.93 13.31
C VAL A 95 5.20 -22.94 13.79
N ASP A 96 5.40 -23.02 15.11
CA ASP A 96 6.17 -24.10 15.71
C ASP A 96 5.33 -25.39 15.71
N THR A 97 5.61 -26.27 14.75
CA THR A 97 4.92 -27.55 14.59
C THR A 97 5.38 -28.61 15.60
N THR A 98 6.39 -28.31 16.42
CA THR A 98 6.93 -29.20 17.46
C THR A 98 6.47 -28.85 18.87
N ALA A 99 5.67 -27.78 19.02
CA ALA A 99 5.22 -27.26 20.32
C ALA A 99 4.43 -28.26 21.18
N SER A 100 3.84 -29.31 20.58
CA SER A 100 3.14 -30.39 21.30
C SER A 100 4.06 -31.51 21.81
N GLY A 101 5.38 -31.39 21.66
CA GLY A 101 6.36 -32.33 22.23
C GLY A 101 6.90 -33.38 21.25
N GLY A 102 6.65 -33.24 19.95
CA GLY A 102 7.20 -34.10 18.92
C GLY A 102 6.81 -33.65 17.53
N ASN A 103 7.67 -33.88 16.53
CA ASN A 103 7.32 -33.60 15.15
C ASN A 103 6.51 -34.77 14.59
N ALA A 104 5.20 -34.58 14.44
CA ALA A 104 4.30 -35.62 13.95
C ALA A 104 4.68 -36.17 12.57
N ALA A 105 5.28 -35.34 11.68
CA ALA A 105 5.76 -35.81 10.39
C ALA A 105 6.95 -36.78 10.54
N LEU A 106 7.90 -36.46 11.43
CA LEU A 106 9.03 -37.35 11.73
C LEU A 106 8.58 -38.67 12.40
N LEU A 107 7.54 -38.62 13.25
CA LEU A 107 6.99 -39.81 13.90
C LEU A 107 6.24 -40.72 12.90
N ALA A 108 5.57 -40.15 11.90
CA ALA A 108 4.88 -40.92 10.86
C ALA A 108 5.86 -41.63 9.92
N GLU A 109 6.98 -40.98 9.56
CA GLU A 109 8.05 -41.61 8.75
C GLU A 109 8.72 -42.78 9.49
N ALA A 110 8.97 -42.64 10.80
CA ALA A 110 9.57 -43.71 11.61
C ALA A 110 8.65 -44.94 11.79
N GLY A 111 7.32 -44.76 11.72
CA GLY A 111 6.35 -45.85 11.88
C GLY A 111 5.95 -46.57 10.60
N ALA A 112 6.35 -46.06 9.43
CA ALA A 112 6.07 -46.63 8.11
C ALA A 112 7.24 -47.46 7.52
N ALA A 113 8.36 -47.56 8.26
CA ALA A 113 9.50 -48.43 7.98
C ALA A 113 9.38 -49.75 8.75
#